data_AF-A0A1V9A7S5-F1
#
_entry.id   AF-A0A1V9A7S5-F1
#
_cell.length_a   1.000
_cell.length_b   1.000
_cell.length_c   1.000
_cell.angle_alpha   90.00
_cell.angle_beta   90.00
_cell.angle_gamma   90.00
#
_symmetry.space_group_name_H-M   'P 1'
#
loop_
_entity.id
_entity.type
_entity.pdbx_description
1 polymer ?
#
loop_
_entity_poly.entity_id
_entity_poly.type
_entity_poly.pdbx_seq_one_letter_code
_entity_poly.pdbx_strand_id
1 'polypeptide(L)'
;MRADGSRSTVVDSLPGPGNYHTNMAAIGPDGKLYFSQGAMSNLGVIGLDAYEIGWLKRLPHAHDIPGLDITLAGSDRTTSDPFGDEPGATTSTGGFVPFGTETRPGQRVTGTVPCTAAVMRCDVDGSNLELVAWGLRNAFGLGFLPDGRLLALDQGADDRGSRPIGNAPDLLYEVRQGRWYGWPDFVGGVPVTDPRFRPVRGPELGFLLAEHETLPPPEAALVEFDPHVSATKFAVTPSGKLVVALFGDETPMTAPPGHPTVGRHLVLVDPEDGSTRPLPAGQKTHRPIDVAVGPADGALYVLDFGQFEMTDHGVRAEPGTGCLWRWDDWEGEQDDR
;
A
#
# COMPACT_ATOMS: atom_id res chain seq x y z
N MET A 1 -8.23 13.60 -17.54
CA MET A 1 -9.55 13.90 -18.15
C MET A 1 -9.48 15.34 -18.66
N ARG A 2 -9.82 15.58 -19.92
CA ARG A 2 -9.85 16.95 -20.46
C ARG A 2 -11.14 17.65 -20.01
N ALA A 3 -11.20 18.97 -20.18
CA ALA A 3 -12.36 19.77 -19.75
C ALA A 3 -13.68 19.34 -20.42
N ASP A 4 -13.62 18.70 -21.58
CA ASP A 4 -14.77 18.12 -22.31
C ASP A 4 -15.18 16.73 -21.80
N GLY A 5 -14.55 16.23 -20.73
CA GLY A 5 -14.80 14.90 -20.18
C GLY A 5 -14.09 13.76 -20.93
N SER A 6 -13.40 14.05 -22.04
CA SER A 6 -12.64 13.03 -22.77
C SER A 6 -11.47 12.52 -21.93
N ARG A 7 -11.16 11.22 -22.11
CA ARG A 7 -10.09 10.51 -21.43
C ARG A 7 -9.05 10.09 -22.46
N SER A 8 -7.79 10.33 -22.14
CA SER A 8 -6.63 9.82 -22.88
C SER A 8 -5.73 9.08 -21.91
N THR A 9 -5.12 8.01 -22.39
CA THR A 9 -4.07 7.31 -21.65
C THR A 9 -2.83 8.21 -21.61
N VAL A 10 -2.21 8.31 -20.43
CA VAL A 10 -0.94 9.04 -20.23
C VAL A 10 0.20 8.02 -20.26
N VAL A 11 0.12 7.01 -19.38
CA VAL A 11 1.04 5.86 -19.37
C VAL A 11 0.22 4.58 -19.54
N ASP A 12 0.67 3.68 -20.40
CA ASP A 12 0.10 2.36 -20.60
C ASP A 12 1.10 1.26 -20.16
N SER A 13 0.71 0.00 -20.35
CA SER A 13 1.59 -1.16 -20.13
C SER A 13 2.20 -1.26 -18.73
N LEU A 14 1.55 -0.65 -17.73
CA LEU A 14 1.93 -0.77 -16.33
C LEU A 14 1.64 -2.20 -15.81
N PRO A 15 2.47 -2.73 -14.89
CA PRO A 15 2.27 -4.06 -14.33
C PRO A 15 0.88 -4.22 -13.70
N GLY A 16 0.20 -5.30 -14.04
CA GLY A 16 -1.13 -5.63 -13.53
C GLY A 16 -1.92 -6.56 -14.46
N PRO A 17 -3.10 -7.03 -14.01
CA PRO A 17 -3.71 -6.79 -12.70
C PRO A 17 -3.06 -7.58 -11.56
N GLY A 18 -3.10 -7.03 -10.35
CA GLY A 18 -2.47 -7.54 -9.13
C GLY A 18 -3.38 -7.50 -7.89
N ASN A 19 -2.84 -7.82 -6.72
CA ASN A 19 -3.51 -7.54 -5.43
C ASN A 19 -3.68 -6.03 -5.22
N TYR A 20 -2.70 -5.23 -5.64
CA TYR A 20 -2.70 -3.77 -5.52
C TYR A 20 -2.58 -3.11 -6.89
N HIS A 21 -3.12 -1.90 -7.01
CA HIS A 21 -3.29 -1.20 -8.28
C HIS A 21 -2.28 -0.07 -8.48
N THR A 22 -2.26 0.52 -9.68
CA THR A 22 -1.67 1.83 -9.89
C THR A 22 -2.47 2.85 -9.06
N ASN A 23 -1.79 3.51 -8.14
CA ASN A 23 -2.38 4.38 -7.15
C ASN A 23 -2.15 5.85 -7.51
N MET A 24 -2.49 6.72 -6.57
CA MET A 24 -2.46 8.19 -6.61
C MET A 24 -1.40 8.79 -7.54
N ALA A 25 -1.77 9.88 -8.21
CA ALA A 25 -0.85 10.66 -9.01
C ALA A 25 -0.74 12.09 -8.48
N ALA A 26 0.48 12.64 -8.44
CA ALA A 26 0.78 13.98 -7.99
C ALA A 26 1.73 14.67 -8.97
N ILE A 27 1.53 15.97 -9.20
CA ILE A 27 2.48 16.78 -9.97
C ILE A 27 3.54 17.29 -9.00
N GLY A 28 4.80 16.96 -9.29
CA GLY A 28 5.93 17.42 -8.52
C GLY A 28 6.29 18.88 -8.80
N PRO A 29 7.11 19.50 -7.93
CA PRO A 29 7.62 20.86 -8.15
C PRO A 29 8.51 20.98 -9.39
N ASP A 30 9.01 19.85 -9.91
CA ASP A 30 9.75 19.73 -11.18
C ASP A 30 8.82 19.67 -12.42
N GLY A 31 7.50 19.69 -12.23
CA GLY A 31 6.51 19.60 -13.29
C GLY A 31 6.28 18.18 -13.82
N LYS A 32 6.87 17.14 -13.21
CA LYS A 32 6.65 15.74 -13.60
C LYS A 32 5.44 15.14 -12.89
N LEU A 33 4.85 14.11 -13.51
CA LEU A 33 3.79 13.29 -12.93
C LEU A 33 4.41 12.14 -12.15
N TYR A 34 4.24 12.16 -10.84
CA TYR A 34 4.61 11.07 -9.92
C TYR A 34 3.39 10.19 -9.66
N PHE A 35 3.59 8.88 -9.59
CA PHE A 35 2.54 7.93 -9.25
C PHE A 35 3.15 6.68 -8.62
N SER A 36 2.33 5.96 -7.84
CA SER A 36 2.72 4.69 -7.25
C SER A 36 2.13 3.50 -7.99
N GLN A 37 2.86 2.40 -8.01
CA GLN A 37 2.42 1.10 -8.52
C GLN A 37 2.49 0.08 -7.39
N GLY A 38 1.34 -0.41 -6.97
CA GLY A 38 1.25 -1.43 -5.93
C GLY A 38 1.83 -2.78 -6.37
N ALA A 39 2.14 -3.62 -5.38
CA ALA A 39 2.58 -4.98 -5.57
C ALA A 39 1.50 -5.86 -6.19
N MET A 40 1.92 -6.94 -6.82
CA MET A 40 1.03 -7.98 -7.32
C MET A 40 0.66 -8.95 -6.20
N SER A 41 1.56 -9.22 -5.26
CA SER A 41 1.34 -10.14 -4.15
C SER A 41 1.32 -9.42 -2.79
N ASN A 42 0.93 -10.15 -1.73
CA ASN A 42 1.02 -9.63 -0.36
C ASN A 42 2.48 -9.34 0.06
N LEU A 43 3.42 -10.25 -0.25
CA LEU A 43 4.81 -10.19 0.24
C LEU A 43 5.84 -10.88 -0.68
N GLY A 44 5.72 -10.70 -1.99
CA GLY A 44 6.69 -11.11 -3.02
C GLY A 44 6.48 -12.51 -3.61
N VAL A 45 5.52 -13.29 -3.10
CA VAL A 45 5.18 -14.64 -3.57
C VAL A 45 3.71 -14.70 -3.91
N ILE A 46 3.37 -15.20 -5.10
CA ILE A 46 1.98 -15.40 -5.51
C ILE A 46 1.38 -16.56 -4.73
N GLY A 47 0.26 -16.30 -4.05
CA GLY A 47 -0.42 -17.26 -3.22
C GLY A 47 -1.89 -17.43 -3.56
N LEU A 48 -2.54 -18.32 -2.81
CA LEU A 48 -3.97 -18.60 -2.97
C LEU A 48 -4.86 -17.41 -2.59
N ASP A 49 -4.31 -16.41 -1.91
CA ASP A 49 -5.01 -15.16 -1.66
C ASP A 49 -5.38 -14.42 -2.96
N ALA A 50 -4.60 -14.60 -4.03
CA ALA A 50 -4.97 -14.11 -5.37
C ALA A 50 -6.21 -14.83 -5.94
N TYR A 51 -6.55 -16.01 -5.43
CA TYR A 51 -7.79 -16.73 -5.77
C TYR A 51 -8.94 -16.36 -4.84
N GLU A 52 -8.66 -16.21 -3.55
CA GLU A 52 -9.63 -15.92 -2.48
C GLU A 52 -10.17 -14.48 -2.52
N ILE A 53 -9.36 -13.51 -2.97
CA ILE A 53 -9.82 -12.14 -3.21
C ILE A 53 -10.74 -12.15 -4.44
N GLY A 54 -12.05 -12.09 -4.19
CA GLY A 54 -13.10 -12.43 -5.15
C GLY A 54 -13.16 -11.65 -6.48
N TRP A 55 -12.41 -10.54 -6.64
CA TRP A 55 -12.28 -9.83 -7.93
C TRP A 55 -11.18 -10.38 -8.83
N LEU A 56 -10.22 -11.12 -8.30
CA LEU A 56 -9.18 -11.77 -9.10
C LEU A 56 -9.72 -13.07 -9.68
N LYS A 57 -10.17 -14.03 -8.85
CA LYS A 57 -10.71 -15.36 -9.25
C LYS A 57 -9.99 -15.98 -10.46
N ARG A 58 -8.71 -15.67 -10.63
CA ARG A 58 -7.91 -15.94 -11.81
C ARG A 58 -6.50 -16.20 -11.35
N LEU A 59 -6.14 -17.46 -11.45
CA LEU A 59 -4.76 -17.84 -11.69
C LEU A 59 -4.70 -18.36 -13.15
N PRO A 60 -3.58 -18.17 -13.86
CA PRO A 60 -2.38 -17.46 -13.43
C PRO A 60 -2.61 -15.94 -13.30
N HIS A 61 -2.03 -15.39 -12.23
CA HIS A 61 -2.04 -13.97 -11.83
C HIS A 61 -0.66 -13.35 -12.13
N ALA A 62 -0.58 -12.02 -12.31
CA ALA A 62 0.69 -11.35 -12.59
C ALA A 62 1.65 -11.44 -11.40
N HIS A 63 2.94 -11.63 -11.61
CA HIS A 63 3.91 -11.66 -10.52
C HIS A 63 4.58 -10.29 -10.31
N ASP A 64 5.17 -10.12 -9.13
CA ASP A 64 5.92 -8.90 -8.83
C ASP A 64 7.16 -8.77 -9.72
N ILE A 65 7.42 -7.53 -10.13
CA ILE A 65 8.55 -7.17 -10.99
C ILE A 65 9.42 -6.22 -10.16
N PRO A 66 10.68 -6.56 -9.87
CA PRO A 66 11.51 -5.72 -9.02
C PRO A 66 11.95 -4.45 -9.77
N GLY A 67 12.08 -3.34 -9.04
CA GLY A 67 12.63 -2.08 -9.55
C GLY A 67 14.15 -2.00 -9.47
N LEU A 68 14.77 -2.82 -8.62
CA LEU A 68 16.23 -2.96 -8.48
C LEU A 68 16.63 -4.39 -8.82
N ASP A 69 17.90 -4.59 -9.20
CA ASP A 69 18.46 -5.95 -9.33
C ASP A 69 18.44 -6.64 -7.96
N ILE A 70 17.94 -7.87 -7.92
CA ILE A 70 17.83 -8.65 -6.69
C ILE A 70 18.45 -10.04 -6.85
N THR A 71 18.94 -10.58 -5.74
CA THR A 71 19.29 -11.99 -5.60
C THR A 71 18.23 -12.66 -4.73
N LEU A 72 17.69 -13.80 -5.16
CA LEU A 72 16.66 -14.53 -4.40
C LEU A 72 17.30 -15.53 -3.43
N ALA A 73 16.68 -15.70 -2.27
CA ALA A 73 17.09 -16.68 -1.26
C ALA A 73 16.68 -18.12 -1.60
N GLY A 74 15.76 -18.32 -2.56
CA GLY A 74 15.17 -19.64 -2.85
C GLY A 74 14.13 -20.09 -1.82
N SER A 75 13.50 -19.14 -1.13
CA SER A 75 12.52 -19.37 -0.05
C SER A 75 11.11 -19.64 -0.58
N ASP A 76 10.95 -20.69 -1.39
CA ASP A 76 9.70 -21.04 -2.05
C ASP A 76 8.60 -21.46 -1.06
N ARG A 77 7.33 -21.35 -1.49
CA ARG A 77 6.15 -21.69 -0.68
C ARG A 77 5.30 -22.74 -1.38
N THR A 78 5.07 -23.85 -0.68
CA THR A 78 4.17 -24.91 -1.13
C THR A 78 2.76 -24.66 -0.64
N THR A 79 1.80 -24.65 -1.56
CA THR A 79 0.37 -24.54 -1.28
C THR A 79 -0.41 -25.61 -2.01
N SER A 80 -1.70 -25.78 -1.67
CA SER A 80 -2.62 -26.54 -2.52
C SER A 80 -2.60 -25.99 -3.95
N ASP A 81 -2.68 -26.89 -4.93
CA ASP A 81 -2.73 -26.55 -6.34
C ASP A 81 -4.18 -26.60 -6.83
N PRO A 82 -4.82 -25.45 -7.12
CA PRO A 82 -6.19 -25.43 -7.64
C PRO A 82 -6.30 -25.96 -9.08
N PHE A 83 -5.18 -26.21 -9.77
CA PHE A 83 -5.13 -26.75 -11.13
C PHE A 83 -4.67 -28.21 -11.19
N GLY A 84 -4.31 -28.81 -10.06
CA GLY A 84 -3.85 -30.18 -10.03
C GLY A 84 -4.98 -31.16 -10.36
N ASP A 85 -4.66 -32.18 -11.13
CA ASP A 85 -5.62 -33.20 -11.57
C ASP A 85 -6.06 -34.15 -10.44
N GLU A 86 -5.34 -34.17 -9.32
CA GLU A 86 -5.54 -35.08 -8.19
C GLU A 86 -6.01 -34.33 -6.93
N PRO A 87 -6.95 -34.88 -6.14
CA PRO A 87 -7.32 -34.34 -4.85
C PRO A 87 -6.11 -34.19 -3.93
N GLY A 88 -5.89 -32.98 -3.41
CA GLY A 88 -4.75 -32.69 -2.54
C GLY A 88 -3.45 -32.42 -3.28
N ALA A 89 -3.48 -32.20 -4.60
CA ALA A 89 -2.34 -31.69 -5.35
C ALA A 89 -1.77 -30.43 -4.69
N THR A 90 -0.45 -30.29 -4.77
CA THR A 90 0.29 -29.14 -4.24
C THR A 90 1.25 -28.62 -5.29
N THR A 91 1.57 -27.33 -5.20
CA THR A 91 2.53 -26.67 -6.07
C THR A 91 3.41 -25.72 -5.27
N SER A 92 4.63 -25.50 -5.74
CA SER A 92 5.63 -24.66 -5.11
C SER A 92 5.81 -23.37 -5.92
N THR A 93 5.82 -22.23 -5.23
CA THR A 93 5.97 -20.91 -5.85
C THR A 93 7.07 -20.12 -5.14
N GLY A 94 8.06 -19.65 -5.91
CA GLY A 94 9.12 -18.78 -5.44
C GLY A 94 8.78 -17.29 -5.49
N GLY A 95 9.74 -16.45 -5.11
CA GLY A 95 9.60 -15.00 -5.14
C GLY A 95 9.73 -14.42 -6.54
N PHE A 96 8.94 -13.39 -6.87
CA PHE A 96 9.05 -12.64 -8.14
C PHE A 96 8.93 -13.51 -9.41
N VAL A 97 8.20 -14.63 -9.32
CA VAL A 97 7.94 -15.53 -10.45
C VAL A 97 6.46 -15.91 -10.50
N PRO A 98 5.96 -16.38 -11.66
CA PRO A 98 4.57 -16.86 -11.77
C PRO A 98 4.25 -17.98 -10.76
N PHE A 99 2.97 -18.09 -10.40
CA PHE A 99 2.46 -19.18 -9.57
C PHE A 99 2.87 -20.55 -10.11
N GLY A 100 3.31 -21.45 -9.23
CA GLY A 100 3.80 -22.79 -9.57
C GLY A 100 5.21 -22.83 -10.18
N THR A 101 5.94 -21.71 -10.16
CA THR A 101 7.35 -21.64 -10.58
C THR A 101 8.25 -21.59 -9.36
N GLU A 102 9.20 -22.52 -9.29
CA GLU A 102 10.22 -22.55 -8.22
C GLU A 102 11.39 -21.61 -8.51
N THR A 103 12.04 -21.15 -7.44
CA THR A 103 13.28 -20.37 -7.53
C THR A 103 14.44 -21.13 -6.88
N ARG A 104 15.66 -20.58 -7.00
CA ARG A 104 16.86 -21.21 -6.43
C ARG A 104 17.65 -20.17 -5.62
N PRO A 105 18.34 -20.57 -4.54
CA PRO A 105 19.25 -19.69 -3.84
C PRO A 105 20.30 -19.11 -4.79
N GLY A 106 20.51 -17.79 -4.74
CA GLY A 106 21.46 -17.10 -5.62
C GLY A 106 20.91 -16.76 -7.02
N GLN A 107 19.65 -17.08 -7.31
CA GLN A 107 19.02 -16.69 -8.58
C GLN A 107 18.90 -15.17 -8.66
N ARG A 108 19.46 -14.58 -9.72
CA ARG A 108 19.37 -13.15 -9.99
C ARG A 108 18.14 -12.81 -10.81
N VAL A 109 17.46 -11.73 -10.44
CA VAL A 109 16.36 -11.14 -11.21
C VAL A 109 16.71 -9.67 -11.46
N THR A 110 16.69 -9.28 -12.74
CA THR A 110 17.01 -7.91 -13.15
C THR A 110 15.85 -6.97 -12.85
N GLY A 111 16.16 -5.81 -12.28
CA GLY A 111 15.20 -4.73 -12.08
C GLY A 111 14.78 -4.10 -13.40
N THR A 112 13.51 -3.73 -13.55
CA THR A 112 13.00 -3.11 -14.78
C THR A 112 12.11 -1.91 -14.49
N VAL A 113 11.79 -1.12 -15.53
CA VAL A 113 10.79 -0.06 -15.48
C VAL A 113 9.84 -0.25 -16.67
N PRO A 114 8.52 -0.29 -16.45
CA PRO A 114 7.82 -0.18 -15.17
C PRO A 114 8.00 -1.43 -14.27
N CYS A 115 7.92 -1.23 -12.95
CA CYS A 115 8.02 -2.28 -11.93
C CYS A 115 6.87 -2.20 -10.93
N THR A 116 6.78 -3.18 -10.03
CA THR A 116 5.79 -3.23 -8.94
C THR A 116 6.40 -2.76 -7.63
N ALA A 117 5.53 -2.49 -6.64
CA ALA A 117 5.90 -2.02 -5.32
C ALA A 117 6.82 -0.77 -5.35
N ALA A 118 6.44 0.24 -6.14
CA ALA A 118 7.31 1.36 -6.50
C ALA A 118 6.59 2.71 -6.55
N VAL A 119 7.38 3.77 -6.44
CA VAL A 119 7.01 5.11 -6.90
C VAL A 119 7.80 5.40 -8.17
N MET A 120 7.10 5.80 -9.22
CA MET A 120 7.67 6.16 -10.53
C MET A 120 7.27 7.59 -10.89
N ARG A 121 7.98 8.18 -11.85
CA ARG A 121 7.57 9.46 -12.44
C ARG A 121 7.76 9.45 -13.96
N CYS A 122 7.05 10.34 -14.62
CA CYS A 122 7.16 10.58 -16.06
C CYS A 122 6.88 12.07 -16.34
N ASP A 123 7.14 12.51 -17.57
CA ASP A 123 6.61 13.79 -18.03
C ASP A 123 5.08 13.73 -18.08
N VAL A 124 4.41 14.88 -18.03
CA VAL A 124 2.93 14.94 -17.98
C VAL A 124 2.23 14.36 -19.22
N ASP A 125 2.97 14.15 -20.30
CA ASP A 125 2.52 13.47 -21.51
C ASP A 125 2.75 11.94 -21.50
N GLY A 126 3.38 11.42 -20.44
CA GLY A 126 3.71 10.02 -20.23
C GLY A 126 5.10 9.58 -20.70
N SER A 127 5.85 10.46 -21.36
CA SER A 127 7.21 10.16 -21.79
C SER A 127 8.21 10.15 -20.62
N ASN A 128 9.40 9.60 -20.85
CA ASN A 128 10.50 9.60 -19.87
C ASN A 128 10.13 8.96 -18.53
N LEU A 129 9.44 7.81 -18.57
CA LEU A 129 9.13 7.02 -17.39
C LEU A 129 10.41 6.54 -16.70
N GLU A 130 10.53 6.83 -15.41
CA GLU A 130 11.69 6.49 -14.58
C GLU A 130 11.27 6.05 -13.17
N LEU A 131 12.09 5.18 -12.58
CA LEU A 131 11.93 4.77 -11.18
C LEU A 131 12.37 5.91 -10.25
N VAL A 132 11.51 6.25 -9.29
CA VAL A 132 11.89 7.15 -8.19
C VAL A 132 12.40 6.32 -7.02
N ALA A 133 11.61 5.38 -6.53
CA ALA A 133 11.93 4.53 -5.39
C ALA A 133 11.25 3.16 -5.50
N TRP A 134 11.83 2.15 -4.86
CA TRP A 134 11.30 0.78 -4.85
C TRP A 134 11.11 0.25 -3.43
N GLY A 135 10.30 -0.80 -3.27
CA GLY A 135 10.07 -1.46 -2.00
C GLY A 135 8.95 -0.84 -1.15
N LEU A 136 7.97 -0.16 -1.78
CA LEU A 136 6.73 0.28 -1.14
C LEU A 136 5.60 -0.64 -1.59
N ARG A 137 5.00 -1.43 -0.69
CA ARG A 137 4.07 -2.50 -1.06
C ARG A 137 2.83 -1.99 -1.80
N ASN A 138 2.15 -1.04 -1.19
CA ASN A 138 0.91 -0.45 -1.64
C ASN A 138 0.88 1.02 -1.17
N ALA A 139 1.75 1.84 -1.78
CA ALA A 139 1.76 3.29 -1.60
C ALA A 139 0.44 3.86 -2.13
N PHE A 140 -0.60 3.88 -1.31
CA PHE A 140 -1.97 4.21 -1.68
C PHE A 140 -2.14 5.73 -1.78
N GLY A 141 -1.57 6.45 -0.81
CA GLY A 141 -1.52 7.90 -0.78
C GLY A 141 -0.18 8.40 -1.26
N LEU A 142 -0.17 9.45 -2.09
CA LEU A 142 1.02 10.09 -2.59
C LEU A 142 0.77 11.60 -2.72
N GLY A 143 1.69 12.42 -2.25
CA GLY A 143 1.54 13.88 -2.34
C GLY A 143 2.79 14.63 -1.92
N PHE A 144 2.88 15.88 -2.35
CA PHE A 144 3.99 16.77 -2.01
C PHE A 144 3.63 17.70 -0.87
N LEU A 145 4.57 17.90 0.05
CA LEU A 145 4.56 19.03 0.96
C LEU A 145 4.95 20.33 0.22
N PRO A 146 4.62 21.52 0.75
CA PRO A 146 4.96 22.80 0.12
C PRO A 146 6.47 23.03 -0.05
N ASP A 147 7.28 22.35 0.77
CA ASP A 147 8.75 22.38 0.71
C ASP A 147 9.34 21.46 -0.39
N GLY A 148 8.49 20.71 -1.09
CA GLY A 148 8.88 19.80 -2.17
C GLY A 148 9.20 18.37 -1.73
N ARG A 149 9.08 18.01 -0.44
CA ARG A 149 9.17 16.61 -0.01
C ARG A 149 8.00 15.80 -0.53
N LEU A 150 8.29 14.64 -1.13
CA LEU A 150 7.29 13.67 -1.55
C LEU A 150 6.98 12.73 -0.40
N LEU A 151 5.71 12.58 -0.04
CA LEU A 151 5.27 11.64 0.99
C LEU A 151 4.43 10.53 0.39
N ALA A 152 4.55 9.32 0.95
CA ALA A 152 3.73 8.17 0.60
C ALA A 152 3.14 7.51 1.84
N LEU A 153 1.84 7.17 1.78
CA LEU A 153 1.19 6.27 2.73
C LEU A 153 1.23 4.86 2.15
N ASP A 154 2.07 3.99 2.73
CA ASP A 154 2.22 2.60 2.32
C ASP A 154 1.42 1.69 3.26
N GLN A 155 0.46 0.95 2.71
CA GLN A 155 -0.35 0.03 3.52
C GLN A 155 0.42 -1.24 3.84
N GLY A 156 0.42 -1.59 5.12
CA GLY A 156 1.11 -2.74 5.70
C GLY A 156 0.63 -4.07 5.12
N ALA A 157 1.52 -5.05 5.17
CA ALA A 157 1.21 -6.40 4.72
C ALA A 157 0.29 -7.17 5.67
N ASP A 158 -0.47 -8.11 5.12
CA ASP A 158 -1.58 -8.75 5.83
C ASP A 158 -1.24 -10.16 6.31
N ASP A 159 -1.99 -10.66 7.30
CA ASP A 159 -1.88 -12.03 7.80
C ASP A 159 -2.69 -12.97 6.89
N ARG A 160 -2.26 -13.07 5.63
CA ARG A 160 -2.92 -13.84 4.56
C ARG A 160 -1.95 -14.28 3.46
N GLY A 161 -2.42 -15.22 2.63
CA GLY A 161 -1.68 -15.73 1.48
C GLY A 161 -0.55 -16.69 1.84
N SER A 162 0.30 -17.00 0.87
CA SER A 162 1.38 -17.99 1.05
C SER A 162 2.57 -17.49 1.88
N ARG A 163 2.65 -16.17 2.09
CA ARG A 163 3.69 -15.52 2.90
C ARG A 163 3.03 -14.45 3.79
N PRO A 164 2.29 -14.87 4.83
CA PRO A 164 1.53 -13.97 5.70
C PRO A 164 2.44 -13.27 6.69
N ILE A 165 2.11 -12.03 7.04
CA ILE A 165 2.80 -11.27 8.08
C ILE A 165 1.78 -10.76 9.10
N GLY A 166 2.07 -10.94 10.39
CA GLY A 166 1.23 -10.42 11.45
C GLY A 166 1.60 -9.00 11.81
N ASN A 167 0.64 -8.19 12.26
CA ASN A 167 0.88 -6.88 12.89
C ASN A 167 1.79 -5.92 12.11
N ALA A 168 1.79 -5.98 10.77
CA ALA A 168 2.54 -4.99 10.00
C ALA A 168 1.81 -3.63 10.10
N PRO A 169 2.50 -2.56 10.54
CA PRO A 169 1.92 -1.22 10.56
C PRO A 169 1.69 -0.72 9.13
N ASP A 170 0.77 0.23 8.98
CA ASP A 170 0.79 1.13 7.83
C ASP A 170 1.85 2.21 8.08
N LEU A 171 2.44 2.75 7.02
CA LEU A 171 3.64 3.56 7.12
C LEU A 171 3.47 4.88 6.36
N LEU A 172 3.87 5.99 6.99
CA LEU A 172 4.14 7.24 6.28
C LEU A 172 5.63 7.35 5.99
N TYR A 173 5.99 7.47 4.72
CA TYR A 173 7.37 7.63 4.28
C TYR A 173 7.61 8.99 3.64
N GLU A 174 8.80 9.57 3.86
CA GLU A 174 9.37 10.53 2.92
C GLU A 174 10.03 9.75 1.78
N VAL A 175 9.51 9.91 0.56
CA VAL A 175 9.99 9.24 -0.64
C VAL A 175 11.14 10.00 -1.27
N ARG A 176 12.30 9.34 -1.42
CA ARG A 176 13.52 9.93 -1.98
C ARG A 176 14.02 9.09 -3.16
N GLN A 177 14.55 9.79 -4.17
CA GLN A 177 15.05 9.14 -5.38
C GLN A 177 16.19 8.15 -5.06
N GLY A 178 16.13 6.96 -5.67
CA GLY A 178 17.14 5.91 -5.56
C GLY A 178 17.14 5.14 -4.24
N ARG A 179 16.10 5.31 -3.40
CA ARG A 179 15.97 4.61 -2.11
C ARG A 179 15.14 3.33 -2.22
N TRP A 180 15.40 2.43 -1.26
CA TRP A 180 14.64 1.21 -1.07
C TRP A 180 13.89 1.27 0.27
N TYR A 181 12.61 0.92 0.24
CA TYR A 181 11.70 1.01 1.40
C TYR A 181 11.46 -0.34 2.07
N GLY A 182 12.21 -1.37 1.67
CA GLY A 182 12.36 -2.60 2.44
C GLY A 182 11.45 -3.75 2.01
N TRP A 183 10.30 -3.49 1.38
CA TRP A 183 9.48 -4.58 0.84
C TRP A 183 10.30 -5.41 -0.18
N PRO A 184 10.27 -6.76 -0.11
CA PRO A 184 9.34 -7.58 0.67
C PRO A 184 9.91 -8.14 1.99
N ASP A 185 11.09 -7.72 2.43
CA ASP A 185 11.81 -8.33 3.57
C ASP A 185 11.93 -7.45 4.81
N PHE A 186 11.53 -6.18 4.70
CA PHE A 186 11.48 -5.23 5.81
C PHE A 186 10.18 -4.44 5.78
N VAL A 187 9.72 -4.05 6.97
CA VAL A 187 8.56 -3.20 7.20
C VAL A 187 8.99 -2.09 8.15
N GLY A 188 8.99 -0.83 7.69
CA GLY A 188 9.48 0.30 8.48
C GLY A 188 10.98 0.23 8.81
N GLY A 189 11.77 -0.50 8.00
CA GLY A 189 13.18 -0.77 8.27
C GLY A 189 13.45 -1.94 9.22
N VAL A 190 12.41 -2.59 9.76
CA VAL A 190 12.55 -3.77 10.62
C VAL A 190 12.36 -5.05 9.79
N PRO A 191 13.24 -6.06 9.93
CA PRO A 191 13.15 -7.28 9.14
C PRO A 191 11.86 -8.06 9.45
N VAL A 192 11.26 -8.69 8.44
CA VAL A 192 10.04 -9.50 8.57
C VAL A 192 10.23 -10.75 9.45
N THR A 193 11.47 -11.10 9.80
CA THR A 193 11.83 -12.16 10.74
C THR A 193 11.73 -11.72 12.20
N ASP A 194 11.50 -10.43 12.48
CA ASP A 194 11.30 -9.94 13.85
C ASP A 194 10.05 -10.59 14.48
N PRO A 195 10.11 -11.05 15.74
CA PRO A 195 8.98 -11.68 16.41
C PRO A 195 7.69 -10.84 16.45
N ARG A 196 7.79 -9.49 16.33
CA ARG A 196 6.61 -8.61 16.26
C ARG A 196 5.72 -8.93 15.05
N PHE A 197 6.31 -9.47 14.00
CA PHE A 197 5.67 -9.78 12.73
C PHE A 197 5.19 -11.22 12.58
N ARG A 198 5.25 -12.00 13.66
CA ARG A 198 4.83 -13.40 13.63
C ARG A 198 3.34 -13.52 13.23
N PRO A 199 3.02 -14.18 12.10
CA PRO A 199 1.65 -14.36 11.67
C PRO A 199 0.90 -15.36 12.57
N VAL A 200 -0.42 -15.23 12.62
CA VAL A 200 -1.32 -16.25 13.17
C VAL A 200 -1.68 -17.27 12.08
N ARG A 201 -1.80 -16.84 10.82
CA ARG A 201 -2.30 -17.67 9.70
C ARG A 201 -1.21 -18.26 8.82
N GLY A 202 -0.09 -18.71 9.39
CA GLY A 202 0.92 -19.41 8.60
C GLY A 202 2.22 -19.64 9.34
N PRO A 203 3.25 -20.14 8.63
CA PRO A 203 4.57 -20.35 9.21
C PRO A 203 5.28 -19.02 9.46
N GLU A 204 6.30 -19.05 10.31
CA GLU A 204 7.21 -17.93 10.49
C GLU A 204 7.90 -17.54 9.16
N LEU A 205 8.19 -16.24 9.03
CA LEU A 205 8.81 -15.68 7.84
C LEU A 205 10.32 -15.85 7.88
N GLY A 206 10.88 -16.11 6.70
CA GLY A 206 12.30 -15.93 6.40
C GLY A 206 12.43 -14.93 5.25
N PHE A 207 13.64 -14.46 4.98
CA PHE A 207 13.90 -13.55 3.86
C PHE A 207 13.63 -14.20 2.51
N LEU A 208 13.08 -13.41 1.59
CA LEU A 208 12.84 -13.79 0.21
C LEU A 208 14.01 -13.38 -0.69
N LEU A 209 14.66 -12.27 -0.35
CA LEU A 209 15.88 -11.79 -0.98
C LEU A 209 17.11 -12.30 -0.21
N ALA A 210 18.22 -12.39 -0.93
CA ALA A 210 19.55 -12.61 -0.40
C ALA A 210 20.43 -11.40 -0.76
N GLU A 211 21.61 -11.30 -0.14
CA GLU A 211 22.60 -10.26 -0.43
C GLU A 211 22.04 -8.84 -0.24
N HIS A 212 21.27 -8.59 0.83
CA HIS A 212 20.64 -7.29 1.11
C HIS A 212 21.66 -6.14 1.16
N GLU A 213 22.93 -6.41 1.45
CA GLU A 213 24.04 -5.45 1.39
C GLU A 213 24.31 -4.88 -0.01
N THR A 214 23.78 -5.51 -1.05
CA THR A 214 23.84 -5.01 -2.44
C THR A 214 22.73 -4.00 -2.76
N LEU A 215 21.69 -3.92 -1.92
CA LEU A 215 20.61 -2.96 -2.01
C LEU A 215 20.92 -1.71 -1.18
N PRO A 216 20.30 -0.55 -1.49
CA PRO A 216 20.25 0.55 -0.53
C PRO A 216 19.70 0.04 0.81
N PRO A 217 20.15 0.57 1.96
CA PRO A 217 19.55 0.20 3.24
C PRO A 217 18.05 0.54 3.26
N PRO A 218 17.20 -0.26 3.90
CA PRO A 218 15.76 0.02 3.95
C PRO A 218 15.52 1.30 4.75
N GLU A 219 14.77 2.23 4.17
CA GLU A 219 14.43 3.50 4.82
C GLU A 219 13.43 3.28 5.97
N ALA A 220 13.59 4.08 7.04
CA ALA A 220 12.66 4.11 8.16
C ALA A 220 11.44 4.98 7.82
N ALA A 221 10.29 4.64 8.42
CA ALA A 221 9.09 5.45 8.28
C ALA A 221 9.16 6.71 9.15
N LEU A 222 8.51 7.79 8.69
CA LEU A 222 8.24 8.97 9.53
C LEU A 222 7.23 8.63 10.62
N VAL A 223 6.25 7.78 10.29
CA VAL A 223 5.18 7.33 11.21
C VAL A 223 4.89 5.86 10.95
N GLU A 224 4.81 5.06 12.01
CA GLU A 224 4.16 3.75 12.03
C GLU A 224 2.73 3.95 12.60
N PHE A 225 1.70 3.69 11.80
CA PHE A 225 0.32 3.65 12.29
C PHE A 225 0.00 2.25 12.85
N ASP A 226 -1.08 2.13 13.62
CA ASP A 226 -1.53 0.83 14.11
C ASP A 226 -1.78 -0.16 12.94
N PRO A 227 -1.51 -1.46 13.11
CA PRO A 227 -1.76 -2.45 12.07
C PRO A 227 -3.23 -2.45 11.59
N HIS A 228 -3.41 -2.64 10.29
CA HIS A 228 -4.71 -2.75 9.62
C HIS A 228 -5.61 -1.50 9.69
N VAL A 229 -5.09 -0.32 10.06
CA VAL A 229 -5.89 0.92 9.99
C VAL A 229 -6.19 1.38 8.56
N SER A 230 -5.51 0.83 7.55
CA SER A 230 -5.65 1.15 6.13
C SER A 230 -5.54 2.65 5.89
N ALA A 231 -4.35 3.21 6.13
CA ALA A 231 -4.02 4.59 5.81
C ALA A 231 -4.07 4.77 4.29
N THR A 232 -4.96 5.65 3.82
CA THR A 232 -5.27 5.77 2.39
C THR A 232 -4.72 7.06 1.81
N LYS A 233 -5.34 8.19 2.11
CA LYS A 233 -4.97 9.50 1.56
C LYS A 233 -4.79 10.53 2.64
N PHE A 234 -4.10 11.61 2.29
CA PHE A 234 -3.90 12.74 3.16
C PHE A 234 -4.14 14.06 2.45
N ALA A 235 -4.58 15.05 3.23
CA ALA A 235 -4.62 16.45 2.84
C ALA A 235 -3.51 17.20 3.56
N VAL A 236 -2.77 18.03 2.83
CA VAL A 236 -1.81 18.94 3.42
C VAL A 236 -2.54 20.20 3.89
N THR A 237 -2.38 20.54 5.15
CA THR A 237 -2.99 21.73 5.76
C THR A 237 -2.19 22.98 5.39
N PRO A 238 -2.75 24.20 5.53
CA PRO A 238 -1.98 25.43 5.33
C PRO A 238 -0.74 25.55 6.24
N SER A 239 -0.78 24.91 7.42
CA SER A 239 0.33 24.83 8.36
C SER A 239 1.38 23.75 8.02
N GLY A 240 1.20 23.00 6.93
CA GLY A 240 2.12 21.94 6.51
C GLY A 240 1.93 20.59 7.24
N LYS A 241 0.91 20.47 8.09
CA LYS A 241 0.52 19.20 8.71
C LYS A 241 -0.27 18.35 7.74
N LEU A 242 -0.52 17.09 8.09
CA LEU A 242 -1.29 16.17 7.28
C LEU A 242 -2.55 15.76 8.02
N VAL A 243 -3.71 15.86 7.39
CA VAL A 243 -4.89 15.11 7.82
C VAL A 243 -4.92 13.81 7.03
N VAL A 244 -4.80 12.67 7.71
CA VAL A 244 -4.74 11.34 7.10
C VAL A 244 -6.05 10.59 7.31
N ALA A 245 -6.59 9.99 6.26
CA ALA A 245 -7.76 9.12 6.31
C ALA A 245 -7.35 7.67 6.59
N LEU A 246 -7.87 7.12 7.68
CA LEU A 246 -7.70 5.71 8.07
C LEU A 246 -8.98 4.95 7.76
N PHE A 247 -8.97 4.18 6.68
CA PHE A 247 -10.15 3.48 6.16
C PHE A 247 -10.66 2.39 7.09
N GLY A 248 -9.77 1.79 7.88
CA GLY A 248 -10.05 0.79 8.90
C GLY A 248 -9.84 -0.64 8.44
N ASP A 249 -9.93 -1.56 9.40
CA ASP A 249 -9.62 -2.97 9.19
C ASP A 249 -10.62 -3.66 8.27
N GLU A 250 -10.14 -4.54 7.41
CA GLU A 250 -10.96 -5.36 6.51
C GLU A 250 -10.99 -6.82 7.01
N THR A 251 -11.07 -7.00 8.33
CA THR A 251 -11.21 -8.31 8.97
C THR A 251 -12.48 -9.01 8.46
N PRO A 252 -12.45 -10.32 8.13
CA PRO A 252 -11.36 -11.27 8.35
C PRO A 252 -10.42 -11.44 7.15
N MET A 253 -10.49 -10.59 6.12
CA MET A 253 -9.62 -10.72 4.94
C MET A 253 -8.16 -10.38 5.28
N THR A 254 -7.93 -9.28 5.99
CA THR A 254 -6.59 -8.75 6.29
C THR A 254 -5.98 -9.29 7.58
N ALA A 255 -6.83 -9.73 8.52
CA ALA A 255 -6.43 -10.15 9.86
C ALA A 255 -7.24 -11.37 10.34
N PRO A 256 -6.74 -12.13 11.34
CA PRO A 256 -7.47 -13.25 11.95
C PRO A 256 -8.83 -12.85 12.55
N PRO A 257 -9.81 -13.77 12.62
CA PRO A 257 -11.08 -13.49 13.28
C PRO A 257 -10.86 -13.06 14.74
N GLY A 258 -11.61 -12.06 15.20
CA GLY A 258 -11.47 -11.49 16.54
C GLY A 258 -10.47 -10.34 16.65
N HIS A 259 -9.84 -9.92 15.55
CA HIS A 259 -9.08 -8.66 15.49
C HIS A 259 -9.98 -7.47 15.87
N PRO A 260 -9.49 -6.49 16.66
CA PRO A 260 -10.27 -5.31 17.03
C PRO A 260 -10.64 -4.47 15.81
N THR A 261 -11.78 -3.77 15.93
CA THR A 261 -12.16 -2.71 14.99
C THR A 261 -11.19 -1.54 15.15
N VAL A 262 -10.40 -1.24 14.12
CA VAL A 262 -9.42 -0.15 14.10
C VAL A 262 -9.58 0.76 12.88
N GLY A 263 -8.92 1.92 12.88
CA GLY A 263 -9.11 2.96 11.87
C GLY A 263 -10.53 3.53 11.87
N ARG A 264 -11.11 3.78 10.69
CA ARG A 264 -12.44 4.42 10.51
C ARG A 264 -12.52 5.84 11.06
N HIS A 265 -11.39 6.56 11.03
CA HIS A 265 -11.29 7.92 11.54
C HIS A 265 -10.19 8.68 10.80
N LEU A 266 -10.03 9.94 11.17
CA LEU A 266 -8.97 10.82 10.66
C LEU A 266 -7.95 11.10 11.76
N VAL A 267 -6.68 11.20 11.38
CA VAL A 267 -5.59 11.59 12.28
C VAL A 267 -4.86 12.79 11.72
N LEU A 268 -4.42 13.69 12.60
CA LEU A 268 -3.51 14.76 12.25
C LEU A 268 -2.08 14.28 12.50
N VAL A 269 -1.22 14.43 11.50
CA VAL A 269 0.19 14.08 11.55
C VAL A 269 1.04 15.33 11.35
N ASP A 270 2.06 15.49 12.19
CA ASP A 270 3.12 16.46 11.97
C ASP A 270 4.30 15.78 11.25
N PRO A 271 4.57 16.10 9.98
CA PRO A 271 5.60 15.42 9.21
C PRO A 271 7.04 15.80 9.62
N GLU A 272 7.23 16.78 10.50
CA GLU A 272 8.55 17.15 11.02
C GLU A 272 9.05 16.19 12.09
N ASP A 273 8.17 15.78 13.00
CA ASP A 273 8.53 14.93 14.16
C ASP A 273 7.78 13.59 14.18
N GLY A 274 6.88 13.34 13.24
CA GLY A 274 6.10 12.11 13.13
C GLY A 274 5.00 11.99 14.19
N SER A 275 4.71 13.06 14.96
CA SER A 275 3.68 13.01 15.98
C SER A 275 2.29 12.90 15.36
N THR A 276 1.45 12.07 15.98
CA THR A 276 0.07 11.87 15.57
C THR A 276 -0.89 12.27 16.68
N ARG A 277 -2.00 12.90 16.34
CA ARG A 277 -3.12 13.11 17.27
C ARG A 277 -4.46 12.90 16.58
N PRO A 278 -5.50 12.48 17.31
CA PRO A 278 -6.85 12.53 16.76
C PRO A 278 -7.24 13.98 16.40
N LEU A 279 -8.10 14.13 15.40
CA LEU A 279 -8.82 15.38 15.20
C LEU A 279 -9.84 15.58 16.34
N PRO A 280 -10.27 16.83 16.62
CA PRO A 280 -11.37 17.10 17.55
C PRO A 280 -12.60 16.24 17.21
N ALA A 281 -13.49 15.99 18.18
CA ALA A 281 -14.65 15.14 17.94
C ALA A 281 -15.51 15.67 16.77
N GLY A 282 -15.40 15.00 15.62
CA GLY A 282 -16.11 15.33 14.39
C GLY A 282 -17.21 14.33 14.05
N GLN A 283 -17.61 14.31 12.78
CA GLN A 283 -18.56 13.32 12.27
C GLN A 283 -17.99 11.91 12.44
N LYS A 284 -18.84 10.99 12.91
CA LYS A 284 -18.51 9.57 12.97
C LYS A 284 -18.48 9.03 11.55
N THR A 285 -17.29 8.80 11.02
CA THR A 285 -17.08 8.16 9.73
C THR A 285 -17.23 6.65 9.82
N HIS A 286 -17.61 6.02 8.71
CA HIS A 286 -17.63 4.57 8.58
C HIS A 286 -16.32 4.05 7.99
N ARG A 287 -15.90 4.57 6.82
CA ARG A 287 -14.73 4.15 6.06
C ARG A 287 -14.17 5.34 5.27
N PRO A 288 -13.52 6.32 5.93
CA PRO A 288 -12.97 7.48 5.23
C PRO A 288 -11.83 7.02 4.31
N ILE A 289 -11.92 7.37 3.02
CA ILE A 289 -10.98 6.92 1.98
C ILE A 289 -10.21 8.06 1.31
N ASP A 290 -10.77 9.27 1.36
CA ASP A 290 -10.14 10.47 0.81
C ASP A 290 -10.43 11.67 1.71
N VAL A 291 -9.51 12.63 1.69
CA VAL A 291 -9.60 13.85 2.46
C VAL A 291 -8.93 15.00 1.69
N ALA A 292 -9.57 16.17 1.71
CA ALA A 292 -9.05 17.38 1.07
C ALA A 292 -9.40 18.62 1.90
N VAL A 293 -8.52 19.62 1.90
CA VAL A 293 -8.85 20.95 2.43
C VAL A 293 -9.35 21.81 1.27
N GLY A 294 -10.54 22.39 1.43
CA GLY A 294 -11.13 23.29 0.46
C GLY A 294 -10.28 24.54 0.27
N PRO A 295 -9.76 24.82 -0.94
CA PRO A 295 -8.84 25.93 -1.14
C PRO A 295 -9.49 27.31 -1.00
N ALA A 296 -10.82 27.40 -1.09
CA ALA A 296 -11.57 28.66 -1.02
C ALA A 296 -12.17 28.95 0.35
N ASP A 297 -12.54 27.91 1.11
CA ASP A 297 -13.26 28.01 2.38
C ASP A 297 -12.52 27.41 3.56
N GLY A 298 -11.41 26.70 3.34
CA GLY A 298 -10.62 26.06 4.40
C GLY A 298 -11.32 24.87 5.06
N ALA A 299 -12.50 24.48 4.59
CA ALA A 299 -13.25 23.37 5.16
C ALA A 299 -12.56 22.04 4.85
N LEU A 300 -12.64 21.08 5.77
CA LEU A 300 -12.16 19.72 5.53
C LEU A 300 -13.28 18.93 4.85
N TYR A 301 -12.97 18.40 3.67
CA TYR A 301 -13.85 17.51 2.94
C TYR A 301 -13.38 16.08 3.13
N VAL A 302 -14.29 15.19 3.52
CA VAL A 302 -13.98 13.78 3.80
C VAL A 302 -14.88 12.90 2.95
N LEU A 303 -14.28 12.12 2.07
CA LEU A 303 -15.00 11.11 1.31
C LEU A 303 -15.09 9.84 2.16
N ASP A 304 -16.31 9.51 2.56
CA ASP A 304 -16.61 8.30 3.31
C ASP A 304 -17.21 7.25 2.36
N PHE A 305 -16.58 6.08 2.32
CA PHE A 305 -17.04 4.95 1.51
C PHE A 305 -18.38 4.39 2.00
N GLY A 306 -18.75 4.70 3.25
CA GLY A 306 -19.99 4.26 3.87
C GLY A 306 -19.85 2.92 4.57
N GLN A 307 -20.97 2.23 4.75
CA GLN A 307 -20.99 0.93 5.40
C GLN A 307 -20.50 -0.14 4.44
N PHE A 308 -19.29 -0.60 4.69
CA PHE A 308 -18.56 -1.61 3.94
C PHE A 308 -17.80 -2.50 4.91
N GLU A 309 -18.10 -3.79 4.91
CA GLU A 309 -17.47 -4.78 5.78
C GLU A 309 -17.10 -6.04 5.01
N MET A 310 -15.93 -6.60 5.32
CA MET A 310 -15.55 -7.93 4.86
C MET A 310 -16.21 -8.99 5.73
N THR A 311 -16.68 -10.06 5.10
CA THR A 311 -17.26 -11.22 5.79
C THR A 311 -16.71 -12.50 5.19
N ASP A 312 -16.92 -13.64 5.85
CA ASP A 312 -16.58 -14.96 5.30
C ASP A 312 -17.30 -15.28 3.98
N HIS A 313 -18.36 -14.53 3.65
CA HIS A 313 -19.13 -14.67 2.41
C HIS A 313 -18.82 -13.58 1.38
N GLY A 314 -17.77 -12.80 1.61
CA GLY A 314 -17.35 -11.67 0.78
C GLY A 314 -17.78 -10.31 1.33
N VAL A 315 -17.77 -9.30 0.46
CA VAL A 315 -18.10 -7.92 0.81
C VAL A 315 -19.58 -7.77 1.14
N ARG A 316 -19.89 -7.17 2.29
CA ARG A 316 -21.20 -6.65 2.64
C ARG A 316 -21.15 -5.12 2.62
N ALA A 317 -21.85 -4.51 1.67
CA ALA A 317 -21.96 -3.06 1.55
C ALA A 317 -23.42 -2.61 1.56
N GLU A 318 -23.71 -1.46 2.17
CA GLU A 318 -25.07 -0.90 2.20
C GLU A 318 -25.19 0.27 1.22
N PRO A 319 -26.09 0.19 0.21
CA PRO A 319 -26.23 1.23 -0.80
C PRO A 319 -26.72 2.55 -0.19
N GLY A 320 -26.21 3.67 -0.71
CA GLY A 320 -26.61 5.01 -0.29
C GLY A 320 -26.01 5.48 1.05
N THR A 321 -25.05 4.74 1.61
CA THR A 321 -24.39 5.11 2.88
C THR A 321 -23.08 5.89 2.69
N GLY A 322 -22.44 5.80 1.52
CA GLY A 322 -21.28 6.61 1.19
C GLY A 322 -21.66 8.09 1.01
N CYS A 323 -20.81 8.99 1.48
CA CYS A 323 -21.10 10.42 1.47
C CYS A 323 -19.83 11.27 1.41
N LEU A 324 -20.00 12.54 1.00
CA LEU A 324 -18.99 13.57 1.12
C LEU A 324 -19.36 14.45 2.30
N TRP A 325 -18.57 14.36 3.37
CA TRP A 325 -18.68 15.24 4.51
C TRP A 325 -18.02 16.57 4.21
N ARG A 326 -18.62 17.66 4.70
CA ARG A 326 -17.97 18.95 4.87
C ARG A 326 -17.88 19.22 6.36
N TRP A 327 -16.67 19.50 6.84
CA TRP A 327 -16.38 19.78 8.24
C TRP A 327 -15.67 21.13 8.36
N ASP A 328 -16.44 22.12 8.82
CA ASP A 328 -15.94 23.45 9.17
C ASP A 328 -15.29 23.42 10.59
N ASP A 329 -14.32 24.30 10.86
CA ASP A 329 -13.64 24.42 12.17
C ASP A 329 -12.94 23.12 12.67
N TRP A 330 -12.52 22.28 11.73
CA TRP A 330 -11.91 20.96 11.99
C TRP A 330 -10.53 21.02 12.69
N GLU A 331 -9.83 22.15 12.63
CA GLU A 331 -8.55 22.35 13.33
C GLU A 331 -8.72 22.44 14.86
N GLY A 332 -9.95 22.70 15.33
CA GLY A 332 -10.27 23.08 16.72
C GLY A 332 -10.13 24.57 16.95
N GLU A 333 -10.55 25.08 18.13
CA GLU A 333 -10.24 26.46 18.52
C GLU A 333 -8.71 26.62 18.50
N GLN A 334 -8.19 27.44 17.57
CA GLN A 334 -6.84 27.98 17.70
C GLN A 334 -6.85 28.82 18.98
N ASP A 335 -6.18 28.35 20.04
CA ASP A 335 -6.02 29.12 21.28
C ASP A 335 -5.14 30.34 20.91
N ASP A 336 -5.80 31.42 20.49
CA ASP A 336 -5.20 32.74 20.26
C ASP A 336 -4.71 33.27 21.61
N ARG A 337 -3.51 32.86 22.03
CA ARG A 337 -2.79 33.42 23.19
C ARG A 337 -1.29 33.53 22.96
#